data_AF-H6LBT3-F1
#
_entry.id   AF-H6LBT3-F1
#
_cell.length_a   1.000
_cell.length_b   1.000
_cell.length_c   1.000
_cell.angle_alpha   90.00
_cell.angle_beta   90.00
_cell.angle_gamma   90.00
#
_symmetry.space_group_name_H-M   'P 1'
#
loop_
_entity.id
_entity.type
_entity.pdbx_description
1 polymer ?
#
loop_
_entity_poly.entity_id
_entity_poly.type
_entity_poly.pdbx_seq_one_letter_code
_entity_poly.pdbx_strand_id
1 'polypeptide(L)'
;MMNDVTLDSGFITDSVPTAVWLSTLINTYYNIKIMNKNDCWITQKEIRTVAGQLCDKNIDIARISQWCNGDHPNNTYNYLRANGSKRRLTVIGEFNREREYPDELPINKMIFNDSALTVGDLMTWYKNEYCRYDFSKDDIVSKDYYLKNIKVGENKPVKTFTEVQILEKVEKQDDKEMKDYPFFHRIINIVNNSWEVFENKVGYEDIFINKEASMQLHFAHILQQYIPLIIYERDESATVELETAVDDGMRIREADIMITAYKGIHVFRVVIELKCYKTKASSGGPRGAQDIFMKEVYQDIELVEKYLLNDQADEGFCFVMTDHRMFVYPRQKNGKCWDYDMSQGTVAGNTILETPIGGKDTRIELKKEYVFNWNEIGEYYFLKLQAQKQNELE
;
A
#
# COMPACT_ATOMS: atom_id res chain seq x y z
N MET A 1 -25.22 27.15 -6.89
CA MET A 1 -25.42 26.38 -8.13
C MET A 1 -24.28 26.72 -9.06
N MET A 2 -23.56 25.69 -9.48
CA MET A 2 -22.37 25.69 -10.33
C MET A 2 -22.73 25.99 -11.81
N ASN A 3 -23.54 27.03 -12.03
CA ASN A 3 -24.15 27.31 -13.33
C ASN A 3 -23.20 28.03 -14.31
N ASP A 4 -22.06 28.53 -13.82
CA ASP A 4 -21.14 29.37 -14.60
C ASP A 4 -19.80 28.69 -14.92
N VAL A 5 -19.65 27.38 -14.66
CA VAL A 5 -18.43 26.64 -15.02
C VAL A 5 -18.76 25.49 -15.96
N THR A 6 -18.30 25.61 -17.20
CA THR A 6 -18.38 24.55 -18.21
C THR A 6 -17.42 23.42 -17.87
N LEU A 7 -17.98 22.28 -17.44
CA LEU A 7 -17.22 21.03 -17.39
C LEU A 7 -16.75 20.66 -18.80
N ASP A 8 -15.59 19.99 -18.90
CA ASP A 8 -15.09 19.51 -20.19
C ASP A 8 -16.11 18.61 -20.90
N SER A 9 -16.19 18.73 -22.23
CA SER A 9 -17.22 18.03 -23.02
C SER A 9 -16.86 16.55 -23.20
N GLY A 10 -17.45 15.69 -22.37
CA GLY A 10 -17.38 14.24 -22.50
C GLY A 10 -17.54 13.51 -21.17
N PHE A 11 -18.03 12.26 -21.20
CA PHE A 11 -18.10 11.44 -19.99
C PHE A 11 -16.69 11.14 -19.47
N ILE A 12 -16.48 11.36 -18.17
CA ILE A 12 -15.19 11.23 -17.50
C ILE A 12 -14.99 9.82 -16.96
N THR A 13 -16.07 9.14 -16.59
CA THR A 13 -16.05 7.76 -16.08
C THR A 13 -17.31 7.00 -16.47
N ASP A 14 -17.20 5.69 -16.66
CA ASP A 14 -18.31 4.76 -16.84
C ASP A 14 -18.80 4.16 -15.50
N SER A 15 -18.14 4.47 -14.38
CA SER A 15 -18.48 4.00 -13.05
C SER A 15 -19.39 4.99 -12.34
N VAL A 16 -20.63 4.56 -12.06
CA VAL A 16 -21.62 5.36 -11.31
C VAL A 16 -21.11 5.75 -9.91
N PRO A 17 -20.53 4.84 -9.09
CA PRO A 17 -19.93 5.23 -7.81
C PRO A 17 -18.80 6.25 -7.94
N THR A 18 -17.92 6.09 -8.94
CA THR A 18 -16.83 7.04 -9.20
C THR A 18 -17.37 8.41 -9.59
N ALA A 19 -18.42 8.47 -10.42
CA ALA A 19 -19.08 9.71 -10.80
C ALA A 19 -19.72 10.42 -9.60
N VAL A 20 -20.33 9.67 -8.67
CA VAL A 20 -20.89 10.23 -7.42
C VAL A 20 -19.79 10.83 -6.55
N TRP A 21 -18.66 10.14 -6.42
CA TRP A 21 -17.53 10.63 -5.64
C TRP A 21 -16.89 11.88 -6.28
N LEU A 22 -16.54 11.82 -7.57
CA LEU A 22 -15.99 12.95 -8.33
C LEU A 22 -16.92 14.16 -8.33
N SER A 23 -18.22 13.94 -8.49
CA SER A 23 -19.21 15.01 -8.41
C SER A 23 -19.17 15.74 -7.07
N THR A 24 -19.06 14.99 -5.97
CA THR A 24 -18.99 15.57 -4.64
C THR A 24 -17.67 16.32 -4.46
N LEU A 25 -16.55 15.77 -4.94
CA LEU A 25 -15.25 16.43 -4.95
C LEU A 25 -15.27 17.77 -5.68
N ILE A 26 -15.80 17.78 -6.91
CA ILE A 26 -15.91 18.95 -7.76
C ILE A 26 -16.75 20.05 -7.09
N ASN A 27 -17.92 19.69 -6.55
CA ASN A 27 -18.78 20.64 -5.84
C ASN A 27 -18.10 21.20 -4.58
N THR A 28 -17.39 20.34 -3.84
CA THR A 28 -16.72 20.72 -2.59
C THR A 28 -15.53 21.65 -2.87
N TYR A 29 -14.71 21.33 -3.88
CA TYR A 29 -13.64 22.20 -4.36
C TYR A 29 -14.19 23.55 -4.82
N TYR A 30 -15.24 23.55 -5.64
CA TYR A 30 -15.84 24.79 -6.13
C TYR A 30 -16.36 25.67 -4.99
N ASN A 31 -17.07 25.09 -4.03
CA ASN A 31 -17.57 25.84 -2.88
C ASN A 31 -16.43 26.44 -2.04
N ILE A 32 -15.41 25.66 -1.73
CA ILE A 32 -14.32 26.07 -0.84
C ILE A 32 -13.33 26.99 -1.55
N LYS A 33 -12.82 26.58 -2.71
CA LYS A 33 -11.70 27.24 -3.40
C LYS A 33 -12.12 28.33 -4.37
N ILE A 34 -13.25 28.16 -5.04
CA ILE A 34 -13.69 29.13 -6.05
C ILE A 34 -14.64 30.15 -5.42
N MET A 35 -15.59 29.67 -4.59
CA MET A 35 -16.59 30.54 -3.96
C MET A 35 -16.22 31.02 -2.56
N ASN A 36 -15.09 30.57 -1.98
CA ASN A 36 -14.66 30.90 -0.62
C ASN A 36 -15.76 30.67 0.44
N LYS A 37 -16.55 29.59 0.31
CA LYS A 37 -17.54 29.17 1.29
C LYS A 37 -16.95 28.13 2.23
N ASN A 38 -17.26 28.25 3.52
CA ASN A 38 -16.95 27.23 4.54
C ASN A 38 -18.00 26.09 4.61
N ASP A 39 -18.67 25.76 3.50
CA ASP A 39 -19.66 24.66 3.46
C ASP A 39 -19.24 23.57 2.47
N CYS A 40 -18.96 22.38 3.00
CA CYS A 40 -18.64 21.18 2.23
C CYS A 40 -19.82 20.20 2.11
N TRP A 41 -20.99 20.55 2.66
CA TRP A 41 -22.18 19.71 2.64
C TRP A 41 -23.02 20.01 1.40
N ILE A 42 -22.96 19.09 0.43
CA ILE A 42 -23.61 19.19 -0.87
C ILE A 42 -24.95 18.47 -0.85
N THR A 43 -25.98 19.04 -1.49
CA THR A 43 -27.28 18.34 -1.56
C THR A 43 -27.20 17.13 -2.49
N GLN A 44 -27.98 16.08 -2.20
CA GLN A 44 -28.05 14.91 -3.10
C GLN A 44 -28.49 15.28 -4.53
N LYS A 45 -29.30 16.35 -4.68
CA LYS A 45 -29.73 16.87 -5.98
C LYS A 45 -28.55 17.43 -6.78
N GLU A 46 -27.69 18.23 -6.14
CA GLU A 46 -26.49 18.82 -6.77
C GLU A 46 -25.49 17.72 -7.17
N ILE A 47 -25.25 16.75 -6.29
CA ILE A 47 -24.40 15.59 -6.60
C ILE A 47 -24.96 14.84 -7.81
N ARG A 48 -26.26 14.55 -7.84
CA ARG A 48 -26.88 13.84 -8.96
C ARG A 48 -26.74 14.62 -10.28
N THR A 49 -26.93 15.93 -10.26
CA THR A 49 -26.82 16.77 -11.45
C THR A 49 -25.41 16.74 -12.03
N VAL A 50 -24.39 16.96 -11.22
CA VAL A 50 -23.00 16.95 -11.69
C VAL A 50 -22.56 15.53 -12.05
N ALA A 51 -22.91 14.50 -11.26
CA ALA A 51 -22.57 13.12 -11.57
C ALA A 51 -23.16 12.66 -12.93
N GLY A 52 -24.36 13.11 -13.28
CA GLY A 52 -24.99 12.81 -14.57
C GLY A 52 -24.34 13.50 -15.77
N GLN A 53 -23.45 14.48 -15.55
CA GLN A 53 -22.60 15.06 -16.59
C GLN A 53 -21.29 14.27 -16.74
N LEU A 54 -20.85 13.59 -15.69
CA LEU A 54 -19.58 12.84 -15.65
C LEU A 54 -19.71 11.40 -16.15
N CYS A 55 -20.92 10.83 -16.16
CA CYS A 55 -21.19 9.44 -16.49
C CYS A 55 -22.42 9.31 -17.39
N ASP A 56 -22.35 8.41 -18.36
CA ASP A 56 -23.42 8.12 -19.32
C ASP A 56 -24.60 7.34 -18.72
N LYS A 57 -24.36 6.67 -17.58
CA LYS A 57 -25.35 5.88 -16.85
C LYS A 57 -26.23 6.77 -15.98
N ASN A 58 -27.50 6.36 -15.83
CA ASN A 58 -28.43 7.03 -14.94
C ASN A 58 -27.98 6.94 -13.47
N ILE A 59 -27.97 8.08 -12.78
CA ILE A 59 -27.56 8.20 -11.37
C ILE A 59 -28.80 8.14 -10.47
N ASP A 60 -29.12 6.95 -9.97
CA ASP A 60 -30.21 6.76 -9.01
C ASP A 60 -29.89 7.42 -7.64
N ILE A 61 -30.90 7.97 -6.96
CA ILE A 61 -30.75 8.58 -5.63
C ILE A 61 -30.20 7.56 -4.61
N ALA A 62 -30.54 6.28 -4.74
CA ALA A 62 -30.01 5.21 -3.90
C ALA A 62 -28.47 5.08 -4.00
N ARG A 63 -27.87 5.46 -5.15
CA ARG A 63 -26.41 5.45 -5.32
C ARG A 63 -25.73 6.45 -4.39
N ILE A 64 -26.35 7.59 -4.15
CA ILE A 64 -25.83 8.68 -3.32
C ILE A 64 -26.25 8.50 -1.86
N SER A 65 -27.50 8.14 -1.62
CA SER A 65 -28.08 8.10 -0.27
C SER A 65 -27.72 6.85 0.53
N GLN A 66 -27.50 5.71 -0.16
CA GLN A 66 -27.23 4.41 0.44
C GLN A 66 -25.86 3.84 0.00
N TRP A 67 -25.64 3.61 -1.30
CA TRP A 67 -24.52 2.77 -1.74
C TRP A 67 -23.16 3.41 -1.52
N CYS A 68 -23.03 4.71 -1.80
CA CYS A 68 -21.80 5.47 -1.59
C CYS A 68 -21.74 6.17 -0.22
N ASN A 69 -22.73 5.96 0.65
CA ASN A 69 -22.85 6.66 1.93
C ASN A 69 -22.35 5.76 3.06
N GLY A 70 -21.17 6.02 3.60
CA GLY A 70 -20.58 5.22 4.67
C GLY A 70 -21.36 5.23 5.99
N ASP A 71 -22.24 6.22 6.21
CA ASP A 71 -23.12 6.24 7.38
C ASP A 71 -24.37 5.34 7.21
N HIS A 72 -24.59 4.74 6.04
CA HIS A 72 -25.72 3.85 5.81
C HIS A 72 -25.35 2.40 6.16
N PRO A 73 -26.17 1.65 6.92
CA PRO A 73 -25.82 0.30 7.40
C PRO A 73 -25.60 -0.73 6.29
N ASN A 74 -26.20 -0.52 5.13
CA ASN A 74 -26.08 -1.37 3.93
C ASN A 74 -25.39 -0.62 2.78
N ASN A 75 -24.28 0.05 3.07
CA ASN A 75 -23.48 0.72 2.06
C ASN A 75 -22.53 -0.25 1.34
N THR A 76 -22.00 0.18 0.21
CA THR A 76 -21.02 -0.59 -0.59
C THR A 76 -19.67 0.11 -0.65
N TYR A 77 -19.71 1.44 -0.63
CA TYR A 77 -18.55 2.34 -0.62
C TYR A 77 -18.71 3.35 0.51
N ASN A 78 -17.61 3.71 1.14
CA ASN A 78 -17.54 4.71 2.20
C ASN A 78 -17.16 6.09 1.65
N TYR A 79 -17.65 6.43 0.46
CA TYR A 79 -17.29 7.64 -0.29
C TYR A 79 -17.80 8.93 0.34
N LEU A 80 -18.96 8.86 1.00
CA LEU A 80 -19.68 10.02 1.49
C LEU A 80 -20.06 9.85 2.96
N ARG A 81 -20.09 10.97 3.69
CA ARG A 81 -20.75 11.12 4.99
C ARG A 81 -22.08 11.84 4.84
N ALA A 82 -23.04 11.59 5.73
CA ALA A 82 -24.40 12.10 5.70
C ALA A 82 -24.69 13.10 6.83
N ASN A 83 -25.33 14.21 6.45
CA ASN A 83 -25.98 15.13 7.37
C ASN A 83 -27.38 15.44 6.82
N GLY A 84 -28.37 14.67 7.29
CA GLY A 84 -29.73 14.67 6.75
C GLY A 84 -29.76 14.40 5.23
N SER A 85 -30.28 15.36 4.47
CA SER A 85 -30.37 15.28 2.99
C SER A 85 -29.09 15.70 2.27
N LYS A 86 -28.07 16.17 3.00
CA LYS A 86 -26.78 16.58 2.44
C LYS A 86 -25.72 15.48 2.60
N ARG A 87 -24.68 15.55 1.77
CA ARG A 87 -23.51 14.68 1.79
C ARG A 87 -22.24 15.51 1.73
N ARG A 88 -21.20 15.07 2.43
CA ARG A 88 -19.83 15.55 2.22
C ARG A 88 -18.95 14.37 1.80
N LEU A 89 -17.78 14.67 1.27
CA LEU A 89 -16.77 13.65 1.08
C LEU A 89 -16.34 13.08 2.44
N THR A 90 -16.11 11.78 2.44
CA THR A 90 -15.36 11.14 3.51
C THR A 90 -13.93 11.65 3.51
N VAL A 91 -13.30 11.80 4.68
CA VAL A 91 -11.85 12.05 4.76
C VAL A 91 -11.08 10.74 4.88
N ILE A 92 -9.84 10.73 4.41
CA ILE A 92 -9.01 9.52 4.46
C ILE A 92 -8.81 9.06 5.91
N GLY A 93 -9.11 7.79 6.17
CA GLY A 93 -9.03 7.13 7.47
C GLY A 93 -10.33 7.18 8.30
N GLU A 94 -11.37 7.88 7.84
CA GLU A 94 -12.62 8.07 8.58
C GLU A 94 -13.47 6.80 8.74
N PHE A 95 -13.35 5.86 7.80
CA PHE A 95 -13.87 4.50 7.81
C PHE A 95 -12.74 3.47 7.72
N ASN A 96 -11.63 3.72 8.42
CA ASN A 96 -10.48 2.82 8.44
C ASN A 96 -9.94 2.51 7.03
N ARG A 97 -10.07 3.45 6.08
CA ARG A 97 -9.62 3.33 4.68
C ARG A 97 -10.37 2.29 3.85
N GLU A 98 -11.50 1.80 4.33
CA GLU A 98 -12.33 0.86 3.57
C GLU A 98 -13.11 1.62 2.48
N ARG A 99 -12.61 1.66 1.23
CA ARG A 99 -13.34 2.22 0.07
C ARG A 99 -13.84 3.65 0.28
N GLU A 100 -12.99 4.54 0.78
CA GLU A 100 -13.33 5.95 1.07
C GLU A 100 -13.23 6.87 -0.15
N TYR A 101 -12.54 6.41 -1.20
CA TYR A 101 -12.42 7.04 -2.51
C TYR A 101 -12.23 5.94 -3.58
N PRO A 102 -12.44 6.24 -4.88
CA PRO A 102 -12.28 5.27 -5.95
C PRO A 102 -10.82 4.84 -6.17
N ASP A 103 -10.59 3.55 -6.38
CA ASP A 103 -9.25 2.99 -6.63
C ASP A 103 -8.66 3.46 -7.98
N GLU A 104 -9.50 3.56 -9.01
CA GLU A 104 -9.12 4.03 -10.33
C GLU A 104 -9.78 5.37 -10.64
N LEU A 105 -8.95 6.37 -10.94
CA LEU A 105 -9.37 7.71 -11.31
C LEU A 105 -8.68 8.15 -12.61
N PRO A 106 -9.41 8.80 -13.53
CA PRO A 106 -8.84 9.28 -14.78
C PRO A 106 -8.08 10.60 -14.53
N ILE A 107 -6.94 10.52 -13.85
CA ILE A 107 -6.20 11.67 -13.30
C ILE A 107 -5.84 12.76 -14.33
N ASN A 108 -5.64 12.39 -15.60
CA ASN A 108 -5.29 13.33 -16.67
C ASN A 108 -6.51 14.02 -17.31
N LYS A 109 -7.75 13.67 -16.92
CA LYS A 109 -8.95 14.30 -17.49
C LYS A 109 -9.13 15.70 -16.92
N MET A 110 -9.38 16.65 -17.81
CA MET A 110 -9.70 18.02 -17.43
C MET A 110 -11.13 18.10 -16.88
N ILE A 111 -11.30 18.86 -15.81
CA ILE A 111 -12.58 19.16 -15.19
C ILE A 111 -13.04 20.56 -15.54
N PHE A 112 -12.14 21.54 -15.48
CA PHE A 112 -12.44 22.94 -15.81
C PHE A 112 -11.53 23.40 -16.94
N ASN A 113 -12.11 23.59 -18.13
CA ASN A 113 -11.36 23.97 -19.33
C ASN A 113 -10.71 25.36 -19.21
N ASP A 114 -11.39 26.29 -18.54
CA ASP A 114 -10.90 27.68 -18.42
C ASP A 114 -9.72 27.82 -17.45
N SER A 115 -9.54 26.86 -16.54
CA SER A 115 -8.47 26.90 -15.52
C SER A 115 -7.46 25.74 -15.66
N ALA A 116 -7.54 24.95 -16.74
CA ALA A 116 -6.72 23.76 -16.96
C ALA A 116 -6.66 22.80 -15.75
N LEU A 117 -7.73 22.72 -14.96
CA LEU A 117 -7.75 21.92 -13.72
C LEU A 117 -8.12 20.48 -14.06
N THR A 118 -7.27 19.54 -13.67
CA THR A 118 -7.45 18.10 -13.90
C THR A 118 -8.07 17.38 -12.70
N VAL A 119 -8.50 16.13 -12.89
CA VAL A 119 -8.85 15.22 -11.80
C VAL A 119 -7.66 15.03 -10.85
N GLY A 120 -6.44 14.94 -11.37
CA GLY A 120 -5.21 14.84 -10.57
C GLY A 120 -5.01 16.04 -9.64
N ASP A 121 -5.30 17.25 -10.10
CA ASP A 121 -5.20 18.45 -9.27
C ASP A 121 -6.24 18.46 -8.14
N LEU A 122 -7.48 18.07 -8.46
CA LEU A 122 -8.54 17.92 -7.46
C LEU A 122 -8.20 16.83 -6.43
N MET A 123 -7.57 15.73 -6.86
CA MET A 123 -7.10 14.69 -5.97
C MET A 123 -5.98 15.17 -5.04
N THR A 124 -5.06 15.97 -5.58
CA THR A 124 -3.99 16.61 -4.80
C THR A 124 -4.60 17.51 -3.73
N TRP A 125 -5.55 18.35 -4.09
CA TRP A 125 -6.30 19.18 -3.14
C TRP A 125 -7.05 18.36 -2.09
N TYR A 126 -7.77 17.32 -2.51
CA TYR A 126 -8.53 16.45 -1.62
C TYR A 126 -7.64 15.84 -0.53
N LYS A 127 -6.50 15.27 -0.93
CA LYS A 127 -5.56 14.61 -0.01
C LYS A 127 -4.83 15.61 0.88
N ASN A 128 -4.39 16.73 0.33
CA ASN A 128 -3.47 17.64 1.01
C ASN A 128 -4.17 18.73 1.83
N GLU A 129 -5.41 19.05 1.49
CA GLU A 129 -6.15 20.13 2.14
C GLU A 129 -7.46 19.64 2.73
N TYR A 130 -8.35 19.07 1.92
CA TYR A 130 -9.68 18.69 2.39
C TYR A 130 -9.63 17.64 3.51
N CYS A 131 -8.81 16.59 3.36
CA CYS A 131 -8.66 15.54 4.36
C CYS A 131 -8.01 16.01 5.67
N ARG A 132 -7.48 17.25 5.72
CA ARG A 132 -6.93 17.84 6.95
C ARG A 132 -7.98 18.64 7.73
N TYR A 133 -9.19 18.81 7.20
CA TYR A 133 -10.24 19.53 7.89
C TYR A 133 -10.75 18.73 9.09
N ASP A 134 -10.92 19.40 10.23
CA ASP A 134 -11.45 18.79 11.43
C ASP A 134 -12.98 18.74 11.38
N PHE A 135 -13.52 17.59 10.97
CA PHE A 135 -14.96 17.33 10.96
C PHE A 135 -15.49 16.79 12.30
N SER A 136 -14.65 16.69 13.35
CA SER A 136 -15.05 16.11 14.64
C SER A 136 -16.20 16.85 15.35
N LYS A 137 -16.41 18.14 15.02
CA LYS A 137 -17.52 18.95 15.52
C LYS A 137 -18.85 18.69 14.78
N ASP A 138 -18.79 18.28 13.50
CA ASP A 138 -19.95 18.02 12.65
C ASP A 138 -20.47 16.59 12.79
N ASP A 139 -19.60 15.65 13.18
CA ASP A 139 -19.87 14.22 13.33
C ASP A 139 -20.79 13.87 14.51
N ILE A 140 -21.02 14.83 15.42
CA ILE A 140 -21.98 14.68 16.53
C ILE A 140 -23.42 14.58 15.98
N VAL A 141 -23.70 15.14 14.80
CA VAL A 141 -25.06 15.22 14.24
C VAL A 141 -25.49 13.94 13.50
N SER A 142 -24.56 13.18 12.88
CA SER A 142 -24.92 12.03 12.04
C SER A 142 -25.28 10.77 12.82
N LYS A 143 -24.58 10.52 13.94
CA LYS A 143 -24.89 9.41 14.84
C LYS A 143 -26.27 9.59 15.49
N ASP A 144 -26.60 10.81 15.91
CA ASP A 144 -27.88 11.15 16.55
C ASP A 144 -29.10 11.01 15.62
N TYR A 145 -28.95 11.17 14.29
CA TYR A 145 -30.06 11.03 13.36
C TYR A 145 -30.58 9.58 13.27
N TYR A 146 -29.67 8.59 13.29
CA TYR A 146 -30.04 7.17 13.29
C TYR A 146 -30.23 6.60 14.71
N LEU A 147 -29.55 7.16 15.72
CA LEU A 147 -29.69 6.78 17.13
C LEU A 147 -30.95 7.37 17.81
N LYS A 148 -31.59 8.41 17.27
CA LYS A 148 -32.87 8.96 17.79
C LYS A 148 -34.02 7.95 17.82
N ASN A 149 -33.87 6.79 17.17
CA ASN A 149 -34.83 5.69 17.23
C ASN A 149 -34.51 4.64 18.31
N ILE A 150 -33.56 4.89 19.21
CA ILE A 150 -33.22 4.00 20.33
C ILE A 150 -33.21 4.80 21.65
N LYS A 151 -33.94 4.29 22.64
CA LYS A 151 -34.23 4.95 23.93
C LYS A 151 -33.11 4.75 24.99
N VAL A 152 -32.77 5.86 25.65
CA VAL A 152 -32.19 6.04 27.03
C VAL A 152 -30.70 5.63 27.20
N GLY A 153 -29.81 6.36 27.90
CA GLY A 153 -29.95 7.47 28.87
C GLY A 153 -28.62 8.21 29.17
N GLU A 154 -28.69 9.19 30.07
CA GLU A 154 -27.77 10.32 30.30
C GLU A 154 -26.44 10.00 31.03
N ASN A 155 -25.33 10.66 30.65
CA ASN A 155 -24.57 11.66 31.46
C ASN A 155 -23.15 12.04 30.92
N LYS A 156 -23.01 13.34 30.55
CA LYS A 156 -22.06 14.39 31.05
C LYS A 156 -20.50 14.26 30.99
N PRO A 157 -19.77 15.41 31.02
CA PRO A 157 -18.89 15.88 29.93
C PRO A 157 -17.38 15.79 30.23
N VAL A 158 -16.55 15.91 29.19
CA VAL A 158 -15.09 16.15 29.33
C VAL A 158 -14.66 17.40 28.54
N LYS A 159 -13.76 18.15 29.18
CA LYS A 159 -13.37 19.54 28.94
C LYS A 159 -12.57 19.77 27.65
N THR A 160 -12.78 20.96 27.10
CA THR A 160 -12.05 21.65 26.04
C THR A 160 -10.61 21.98 26.40
N PHE A 161 -9.71 21.87 25.42
CA PHE A 161 -8.43 22.58 25.39
C PHE A 161 -8.35 23.42 24.10
N THR A 162 -7.93 24.66 24.28
CA THR A 162 -7.91 25.78 23.33
C THR A 162 -6.78 25.68 22.31
N GLU A 163 -7.11 25.85 21.03
CA GLU A 163 -6.22 26.25 19.94
C GLU A 163 -5.70 27.67 20.19
N VAL A 164 -4.39 27.90 20.13
CA VAL A 164 -3.72 29.01 19.41
C VAL A 164 -2.22 28.66 19.35
N GLN A 165 -1.58 28.73 18.17
CA GLN A 165 -0.14 29.00 17.89
C GLN A 165 0.59 28.11 16.84
N ILE A 166 -0.07 27.24 16.06
CA ILE A 166 0.65 26.42 15.06
C ILE A 166 0.64 27.01 13.63
N LEU A 167 -0.14 28.05 13.35
CA LEU A 167 -0.39 28.52 11.97
C LEU A 167 0.70 29.38 11.30
N GLU A 168 1.88 29.57 11.90
CA GLU A 168 2.92 30.45 11.31
C GLU A 168 4.24 29.76 10.93
N LYS A 169 4.30 28.42 10.89
CA LYS A 169 5.56 27.70 10.56
C LYS A 169 5.57 26.87 9.27
N VAL A 170 4.54 26.94 8.43
CA VAL A 170 4.40 26.00 7.29
C VAL A 170 5.15 26.45 6.01
N GLU A 171 5.69 27.67 5.93
CA GLU A 171 6.29 28.14 4.66
C GLU A 171 7.80 27.95 4.49
N LYS A 172 8.51 27.29 5.40
CA LYS A 172 9.93 26.96 5.18
C LYS A 172 10.31 25.66 5.88
N GLN A 173 10.16 24.53 5.19
CA GLN A 173 11.04 23.40 5.46
C GLN A 173 11.24 22.57 4.19
N ASP A 174 12.39 22.82 3.59
CA ASP A 174 13.01 22.15 2.45
C ASP A 174 13.10 20.63 2.65
N ASP A 175 13.00 19.90 1.53
CA ASP A 175 13.69 18.64 1.18
C ASP A 175 14.40 17.90 2.33
N LYS A 176 13.64 17.44 3.32
CA LYS A 176 14.13 16.47 4.28
C LYS A 176 14.09 15.10 3.61
N GLU A 177 15.24 14.46 3.48
CA GLU A 177 15.39 13.12 2.90
C GLU A 177 14.28 12.18 3.40
N MET A 178 13.65 11.47 2.46
CA MET A 178 12.48 10.60 2.68
C MET A 178 12.67 9.54 3.80
N LYS A 179 13.91 9.28 4.22
CA LYS A 179 14.29 8.33 5.27
C LYS A 179 14.11 8.82 6.71
N ASP A 180 13.80 10.09 6.94
CA ASP A 180 13.82 10.66 8.30
C ASP A 180 12.49 10.55 9.08
N TYR A 181 11.49 9.85 8.54
CA TYR A 181 10.22 9.63 9.23
C TYR A 181 10.30 8.42 10.17
N PRO A 182 10.08 8.60 11.49
CA PRO A 182 10.07 7.48 12.44
C PRO A 182 9.11 6.35 12.04
N PHE A 183 8.02 6.67 11.33
CA PHE A 183 7.06 5.68 10.84
C PHE A 183 7.68 4.68 9.84
N PHE A 184 8.47 5.15 8.88
CA PHE A 184 9.08 4.26 7.87
C PHE A 184 10.13 3.34 8.51
N HIS A 185 10.87 3.84 9.50
CA HIS A 185 11.72 2.97 10.33
C HIS A 185 10.91 1.91 11.09
N ARG A 186 9.72 2.26 11.61
CA ARG A 186 8.84 1.26 12.23
C ARG A 186 8.38 0.20 11.22
N ILE A 187 8.12 0.57 9.97
CA ILE A 187 7.78 -0.39 8.90
C ILE A 187 8.94 -1.36 8.66
N ILE A 188 10.19 -0.88 8.57
CA ILE A 188 11.34 -1.77 8.42
C ILE A 188 11.51 -2.70 9.62
N ASN A 189 11.33 -2.17 10.82
CA ASN A 189 11.39 -2.99 12.04
C ASN A 189 10.26 -4.04 12.09
N ILE A 190 9.04 -3.70 11.64
CA ILE A 190 7.93 -4.65 11.66
C ILE A 190 8.11 -5.76 10.63
N VAL A 191 8.71 -5.49 9.47
CA VAL A 191 9.07 -6.52 8.50
C VAL A 191 10.08 -7.50 9.09
N ASN A 192 11.15 -6.98 9.71
CA ASN A 192 12.16 -7.79 10.38
C ASN A 192 11.58 -8.65 11.52
N ASN A 193 10.77 -8.05 12.39
CA ASN A 193 10.15 -8.76 13.51
C ASN A 193 9.12 -9.78 13.04
N SER A 194 8.37 -9.47 11.98
CA SER A 194 7.41 -10.40 11.38
C SER A 194 8.13 -11.61 10.80
N TRP A 195 9.31 -11.41 10.19
CA TRP A 195 10.11 -12.49 9.66
C TRP A 195 10.60 -13.40 10.79
N GLU A 196 11.16 -12.84 11.86
CA GLU A 196 11.56 -13.60 13.05
C GLU A 196 10.39 -14.42 13.65
N VAL A 197 9.20 -13.82 13.75
CA VAL A 197 8.01 -14.54 14.23
C VAL A 197 7.62 -15.66 13.28
N PHE A 198 7.69 -15.44 11.96
CA PHE A 198 7.45 -16.47 10.96
C PHE A 198 8.45 -17.62 11.08
N GLU A 199 9.75 -17.34 11.15
CA GLU A 199 10.81 -18.35 11.31
C GLU A 199 10.54 -19.24 12.53
N ASN A 200 10.22 -18.63 13.68
CA ASN A 200 9.92 -19.37 14.90
C ASN A 200 8.64 -20.19 14.78
N LYS A 201 7.56 -19.64 14.22
CA LYS A 201 6.30 -20.37 14.03
C LYS A 201 6.46 -21.57 13.11
N VAL A 202 7.29 -21.47 12.07
CA VAL A 202 7.58 -22.60 11.18
C VAL A 202 8.52 -23.60 11.85
N GLY A 203 9.61 -23.12 12.45
CA GLY A 203 10.62 -23.96 13.10
C GLY A 203 10.11 -24.76 14.29
N TYR A 204 9.11 -24.24 15.01
CA TYR A 204 8.39 -24.95 16.08
C TYR A 204 7.08 -25.59 15.64
N GLU A 205 6.85 -25.73 14.33
CA GLU A 205 5.74 -26.48 13.72
C GLU A 205 4.32 -25.94 14.01
N ASP A 206 4.20 -24.67 14.43
CA ASP A 206 2.90 -23.98 14.58
C ASP A 206 2.31 -23.59 13.21
N ILE A 207 3.18 -23.29 12.24
CA ILE A 207 2.82 -23.05 10.84
C ILE A 207 3.50 -24.09 9.96
N PHE A 208 2.72 -24.74 9.09
CA PHE A 208 3.24 -25.71 8.13
C PHE A 208 3.40 -25.09 6.74
N ILE A 209 4.64 -25.07 6.24
CA ILE A 209 4.97 -24.57 4.90
C ILE A 209 5.25 -25.72 3.95
N ASN A 210 4.46 -25.83 2.88
CA ASN A 210 4.60 -26.88 1.87
C ASN A 210 5.18 -26.39 0.53
N LYS A 211 5.10 -25.08 0.25
CA LYS A 211 5.63 -24.41 -0.93
C LYS A 211 5.72 -22.89 -0.72
N GLU A 212 6.32 -22.20 -1.68
CA GLU A 212 6.49 -20.73 -1.69
C GLU A 212 5.18 -19.97 -1.49
N ALA A 213 4.14 -20.26 -2.26
CA ALA A 213 2.82 -19.65 -2.08
C ALA A 213 2.23 -19.83 -0.65
N SER A 214 2.54 -20.93 0.06
CA SER A 214 2.12 -21.06 1.47
C SER A 214 2.94 -20.19 2.41
N MET A 215 4.25 -20.04 2.14
CA MET A 215 5.13 -19.12 2.85
C MET A 215 4.68 -17.67 2.67
N GLN A 216 4.41 -17.26 1.43
CA GLN A 216 3.87 -15.93 1.09
C GLN A 216 2.57 -15.64 1.84
N LEU A 217 1.58 -16.53 1.77
CA LEU A 217 0.29 -16.34 2.45
C LEU A 217 0.45 -16.18 3.97
N HIS A 218 1.22 -17.08 4.60
CA HIS A 218 1.42 -17.05 6.06
C HIS A 218 2.22 -15.83 6.50
N PHE A 219 3.26 -15.45 5.76
CA PHE A 219 4.08 -14.29 6.08
C PHE A 219 3.30 -12.98 5.91
N ALA A 220 2.56 -12.83 4.81
CA ALA A 220 1.68 -11.68 4.59
C ALA A 220 0.61 -11.54 5.68
N HIS A 221 0.06 -12.67 6.15
CA HIS A 221 -0.89 -12.66 7.26
C HIS A 221 -0.27 -12.12 8.56
N ILE A 222 0.97 -12.51 8.89
CA ILE A 222 1.68 -11.98 10.06
C ILE A 222 1.89 -10.47 9.91
N LEU A 223 2.36 -10.02 8.73
CA LEU A 223 2.56 -8.59 8.44
C LEU A 223 1.25 -7.79 8.63
N GLN A 224 0.13 -8.28 8.09
CA GLN A 224 -1.18 -7.64 8.21
C GLN A 224 -1.67 -7.53 9.66
N GLN A 225 -1.30 -8.46 10.53
CA GLN A 225 -1.63 -8.38 11.96
C GLN A 225 -0.74 -7.40 12.72
N TYR A 226 0.52 -7.27 12.30
CA TYR A 226 1.54 -6.51 13.02
C TYR A 226 1.59 -5.03 12.61
N ILE A 227 1.36 -4.71 11.34
CA ILE A 227 1.38 -3.33 10.83
C ILE A 227 0.42 -2.39 11.59
N PRO A 228 -0.83 -2.78 11.91
CA PRO A 228 -1.73 -1.92 12.68
C PRO A 228 -1.17 -1.51 14.06
N LEU A 229 -0.28 -2.33 14.64
CA LEU A 229 0.29 -2.07 15.97
C LEU A 229 1.33 -0.94 15.99
N ILE A 230 1.83 -0.52 14.83
CA ILE A 230 2.86 0.53 14.70
C ILE A 230 2.33 1.84 14.10
N ILE A 231 1.02 1.92 13.83
CA ILE A 231 0.32 3.12 13.36
C ILE A 231 -0.12 3.91 14.59
N TYR A 232 0.49 5.08 14.80
CA TYR A 232 0.25 5.90 16.00
C TYR A 232 -0.43 7.22 15.68
N GLU A 233 -0.15 7.78 14.48
CA GLU A 233 -0.65 9.07 14.07
C GLU A 233 -1.73 8.94 12.98
N ARG A 234 -2.65 9.91 12.90
CA ARG A 234 -3.79 9.85 11.96
C ARG A 234 -3.37 9.89 10.49
N ASP A 235 -2.22 10.47 10.21
CA ASP A 235 -1.63 10.59 8.88
C ASP A 235 -0.74 9.40 8.50
N GLU A 236 -0.64 8.38 9.36
CA GLU A 236 0.10 7.15 9.12
C GLU A 236 -0.84 6.06 8.58
N SER A 237 -0.33 5.26 7.66
CA SER A 237 -0.98 4.01 7.22
C SER A 237 -0.02 3.13 6.45
N ALA A 238 -0.32 1.85 6.35
CA ALA A 238 0.35 0.99 5.39
C ALA A 238 -0.59 -0.10 4.88
N THR A 239 -0.39 -0.53 3.63
CA THR A 239 -1.09 -1.65 2.99
C THR A 239 -0.11 -2.77 2.68
N VAL A 240 -0.60 -4.00 2.65
CA VAL A 240 0.15 -5.19 2.22
C VAL A 240 -0.58 -5.77 1.02
N GLU A 241 0.11 -5.82 -0.10
CA GLU A 241 -0.39 -6.35 -1.37
C GLU A 241 0.43 -7.58 -1.74
N LEU A 242 -0.24 -8.59 -2.29
CA LEU A 242 0.38 -9.81 -2.81
C LEU A 242 0.42 -9.73 -4.33
N GLU A 243 1.44 -10.34 -4.94
CA GLU A 243 1.55 -10.46 -6.39
C GLU A 243 1.41 -9.10 -7.09
N THR A 244 2.14 -8.10 -6.59
CA THR A 244 2.05 -6.74 -7.09
C THR A 244 2.82 -6.62 -8.40
N ALA A 245 2.18 -6.04 -9.42
CA ALA A 245 2.83 -5.74 -10.68
C ALA A 245 3.86 -4.59 -10.52
N VAL A 246 5.13 -4.86 -10.77
CA VAL A 246 6.26 -3.93 -10.62
C VAL A 246 7.11 -3.90 -11.89
N ASP A 247 7.50 -2.71 -12.36
CA ASP A 247 8.36 -2.55 -13.53
C ASP A 247 9.85 -2.75 -13.14
N ASP A 248 10.51 -3.77 -13.73
CA ASP A 248 11.95 -4.00 -13.52
C ASP A 248 12.86 -3.13 -14.42
N GLY A 249 12.27 -2.19 -15.16
CA GLY A 249 12.92 -1.32 -16.16
C GLY A 249 12.96 -1.94 -17.57
N MET A 250 12.64 -3.23 -17.70
CA MET A 250 12.54 -3.92 -18.98
C MET A 250 11.13 -4.46 -19.24
N ARG A 251 10.49 -4.96 -18.20
CA ARG A 251 9.13 -5.51 -18.25
C ARG A 251 8.46 -5.48 -16.88
N ILE A 252 7.15 -5.60 -16.92
CA ILE A 252 6.34 -5.82 -15.72
C ILE A 252 6.63 -7.23 -15.17
N ARG A 253 6.91 -7.28 -13.88
CA ARG A 253 7.13 -8.46 -13.05
C ARG A 253 6.11 -8.49 -11.93
N GLU A 254 6.00 -9.62 -11.29
CA GLU A 254 5.13 -9.83 -10.14
C GLU A 254 6.05 -9.97 -8.94
N ALA A 255 5.95 -9.04 -7.99
CA ALA A 255 6.67 -9.12 -6.72
C ALA A 255 5.79 -9.84 -5.68
N ASP A 256 6.38 -10.74 -4.90
CA ASP A 256 5.60 -11.60 -4.00
C ASP A 256 4.80 -10.79 -2.97
N ILE A 257 5.42 -9.78 -2.33
CA ILE A 257 4.74 -8.88 -1.40
C ILE A 257 5.24 -7.44 -1.60
N MET A 258 4.30 -6.50 -1.69
CA MET A 258 4.56 -5.06 -1.63
C MET A 258 3.90 -4.46 -0.38
N ILE A 259 4.68 -3.71 0.39
CA ILE A 259 4.16 -2.88 1.48
C ILE A 259 4.24 -1.43 1.05
N THR A 260 3.10 -0.74 1.00
CA THR A 260 3.06 0.70 0.72
C THR A 260 2.65 1.45 1.98
N ALA A 261 3.59 2.19 2.56
CA ALA A 261 3.40 3.00 3.75
C ALA A 261 3.25 4.48 3.40
N TYR A 262 2.37 5.18 4.09
CA TYR A 262 2.09 6.60 3.92
C TYR A 262 2.30 7.37 5.22
N LYS A 263 3.04 8.48 5.16
CA LYS A 263 3.11 9.51 6.21
C LYS A 263 2.70 10.85 5.61
N GLY A 264 1.44 11.23 5.76
CA GLY A 264 0.87 12.38 5.05
C GLY A 264 0.96 12.18 3.53
N ILE A 265 1.81 12.97 2.87
CA ILE A 265 2.04 12.88 1.40
C ILE A 265 3.19 11.95 1.03
N HIS A 266 4.03 11.58 2.00
CA HIS A 266 5.22 10.80 1.75
C HIS A 266 4.83 9.33 1.62
N VAL A 267 5.33 8.69 0.58
CA VAL A 267 5.12 7.27 0.30
C VAL A 267 6.44 6.57 0.50
N PHE A 268 6.40 5.42 1.17
CA PHE A 268 7.54 4.54 1.37
C PHE A 268 7.14 3.12 0.98
N ARG A 269 7.88 2.52 0.06
CA ARG A 269 7.58 1.20 -0.51
C ARG A 269 8.63 0.19 -0.11
N VAL A 270 8.18 -0.94 0.44
CA VAL A 270 9.02 -2.10 0.72
C VAL A 270 8.60 -3.22 -0.21
N VAL A 271 9.52 -3.69 -1.04
CA VAL A 271 9.32 -4.87 -1.88
C VAL A 271 9.96 -6.10 -1.22
N ILE A 272 9.31 -7.25 -1.32
CA ILE A 272 9.78 -8.48 -0.72
C ILE A 272 9.64 -9.60 -1.75
N GLU A 273 10.74 -10.28 -2.03
CA GLU A 273 10.79 -11.55 -2.75
C GLU A 273 10.99 -12.71 -1.77
N LEU A 274 10.33 -13.83 -2.02
CA LEU A 274 10.30 -15.01 -1.17
C LEU A 274 10.75 -16.22 -1.96
N LYS A 275 11.64 -17.03 -1.37
CA LYS A 275 11.99 -18.34 -1.93
C LYS A 275 11.80 -19.47 -0.96
N CYS A 276 11.18 -20.56 -1.43
CA CYS A 276 10.97 -21.74 -0.61
C CYS A 276 11.39 -23.04 -1.31
N TYR A 277 12.34 -23.74 -0.70
CA TYR A 277 12.67 -25.11 -1.07
C TYR A 277 12.31 -26.11 0.03
N LYS A 278 11.72 -27.22 -0.37
CA LYS A 278 11.51 -28.38 0.50
C LYS A 278 12.07 -29.61 -0.20
N THR A 279 12.81 -30.43 0.54
CA THR A 279 13.36 -31.73 0.09
C THR A 279 12.26 -32.66 -0.40
N LYS A 280 11.03 -32.50 0.10
CA LYS A 280 9.83 -33.18 -0.37
C LYS A 280 8.92 -32.22 -1.15
N ALA A 281 8.45 -32.66 -2.30
CA ALA A 281 7.38 -31.98 -3.04
C ALA A 281 6.03 -32.15 -2.31
N SER A 282 5.01 -31.38 -2.69
CA SER A 282 3.67 -31.50 -2.08
C SER A 282 3.03 -32.89 -2.26
N SER A 283 3.51 -33.68 -3.24
CA SER A 283 3.12 -35.09 -3.43
C SER A 283 3.79 -36.06 -2.44
N GLY A 284 4.72 -35.60 -1.60
CA GLY A 284 5.48 -36.40 -0.64
C GLY A 284 6.75 -37.04 -1.19
N GLY A 285 6.97 -37.00 -2.51
CA GLY A 285 8.19 -37.51 -3.15
C GLY A 285 9.38 -36.53 -3.05
N PRO A 286 10.62 -36.99 -3.30
CA PRO A 286 11.79 -36.11 -3.35
C PRO A 286 11.62 -35.00 -4.38
N ARG A 287 11.97 -33.77 -4.01
CA ARG A 287 11.95 -32.61 -4.91
C ARG A 287 13.27 -32.54 -5.68
N GLY A 288 13.19 -32.36 -7.00
CA GLY A 288 14.35 -32.10 -7.86
C GLY A 288 14.72 -30.61 -7.90
N ALA A 289 15.38 -30.18 -8.98
CA ALA A 289 15.62 -28.77 -9.33
C ALA A 289 16.39 -27.95 -8.28
N GLN A 290 17.32 -28.60 -7.57
CA GLN A 290 18.16 -27.97 -6.54
C GLN A 290 19.05 -26.87 -7.10
N ASP A 291 19.66 -27.13 -8.25
CA ASP A 291 20.50 -26.18 -8.98
C ASP A 291 19.70 -24.96 -9.45
N ILE A 292 18.48 -25.19 -9.95
CA ILE A 292 17.56 -24.14 -10.38
C ILE A 292 17.19 -23.24 -9.19
N PHE A 293 16.87 -23.82 -8.03
CA PHE A 293 16.54 -23.05 -6.83
C PHE A 293 17.70 -22.13 -6.39
N MET A 294 18.94 -22.64 -6.34
CA MET A 294 20.10 -21.83 -5.95
C MET A 294 20.28 -20.63 -6.89
N LYS A 295 20.16 -20.85 -8.20
CA LYS A 295 20.21 -19.76 -9.19
C LYS A 295 19.05 -18.76 -8.99
N GLU A 296 17.83 -19.25 -8.80
CA GLU A 296 16.65 -18.39 -8.68
C GLU A 296 16.74 -17.46 -7.47
N VAL A 297 17.35 -17.88 -6.36
CA VAL A 297 17.61 -16.95 -5.24
C VAL A 297 18.46 -15.75 -5.67
N TYR A 298 19.48 -15.97 -6.50
CA TYR A 298 20.27 -14.87 -7.06
C TYR A 298 19.48 -14.00 -8.05
N GLN A 299 18.54 -14.59 -8.80
CA GLN A 299 17.65 -13.84 -9.68
C GLN A 299 16.73 -12.92 -8.88
N ASP A 300 16.22 -13.41 -7.76
CA ASP A 300 15.31 -12.65 -6.90
C ASP A 300 16.05 -11.51 -6.17
N ILE A 301 17.33 -11.72 -5.79
CA ILE A 301 18.19 -10.62 -5.28
C ILE A 301 18.40 -9.54 -6.36
N GLU A 302 18.78 -9.93 -7.59
CA GLU A 302 18.95 -8.98 -8.70
C GLU A 302 17.64 -8.23 -8.99
N LEU A 303 16.51 -8.93 -8.93
CA LEU A 303 15.20 -8.36 -9.19
C LEU A 303 14.85 -7.28 -8.15
N VAL A 304 15.10 -7.55 -6.87
CA VAL A 304 14.97 -6.55 -5.80
C VAL A 304 15.85 -5.34 -6.09
N GLU A 305 17.12 -5.52 -6.47
CA GLU A 305 17.98 -4.39 -6.84
C GLU A 305 17.43 -3.56 -7.99
N LYS A 306 16.85 -4.21 -9.00
CA LYS A 306 16.19 -3.54 -10.14
C LYS A 306 14.99 -2.73 -9.69
N TYR A 307 14.16 -3.23 -8.79
CA TYR A 307 13.03 -2.46 -8.26
C TYR A 307 13.46 -1.19 -7.54
N LEU A 308 14.56 -1.26 -6.79
CA LEU A 308 15.13 -0.11 -6.11
C LEU A 308 15.75 0.89 -7.09
N LEU A 309 16.45 0.39 -8.12
CA LEU A 309 17.10 1.21 -9.14
C LEU A 309 16.09 1.95 -10.02
N ASN A 310 14.93 1.35 -10.29
CA ASN A 310 13.89 1.93 -11.13
C ASN A 310 12.80 2.67 -10.32
N ASP A 311 13.14 3.14 -9.11
CA ASP A 311 12.25 3.92 -8.24
C ASP A 311 10.91 3.25 -7.89
N GLN A 312 10.83 1.92 -7.99
CA GLN A 312 9.62 1.18 -7.67
C GLN A 312 9.51 0.85 -6.18
N ALA A 313 10.65 0.77 -5.49
CA ALA A 313 10.73 0.51 -4.05
C ALA A 313 11.85 1.32 -3.39
N ASP A 314 11.70 1.59 -2.10
CA ASP A 314 12.67 2.31 -1.28
C ASP A 314 13.54 1.37 -0.46
N GLU A 315 12.97 0.23 -0.10
CA GLU A 315 13.60 -0.88 0.60
C GLU A 315 13.21 -2.20 -0.07
N GLY A 316 14.14 -3.15 -0.07
CA GLY A 316 13.94 -4.48 -0.62
C GLY A 316 14.40 -5.58 0.32
N PHE A 317 13.64 -6.67 0.39
CA PHE A 317 14.03 -7.89 1.10
C PHE A 317 13.97 -9.09 0.18
N CYS A 318 14.92 -10.01 0.33
CA CYS A 318 14.81 -11.37 -0.17
C CYS A 318 14.84 -12.31 1.04
N PHE A 319 13.74 -13.03 1.27
CA PHE A 319 13.64 -14.02 2.33
C PHE A 319 13.62 -15.43 1.75
N VAL A 320 14.46 -16.30 2.27
CA VAL A 320 14.59 -17.68 1.77
C VAL A 320 14.39 -18.67 2.91
N MET A 321 13.63 -19.72 2.65
CA MET A 321 13.44 -20.85 3.56
C MET A 321 13.81 -22.17 2.86
N THR A 322 14.54 -23.04 3.56
CA THR A 322 14.79 -24.41 3.11
C THR A 322 14.88 -25.41 4.26
N ASP A 323 14.52 -26.67 4.01
CA ASP A 323 14.88 -27.80 4.89
C ASP A 323 16.09 -28.58 4.36
N HIS A 324 16.68 -28.12 3.25
CA HIS A 324 17.79 -28.82 2.59
C HIS A 324 19.14 -28.36 3.14
N ARG A 325 19.58 -29.00 4.23
CA ARG A 325 20.84 -28.68 4.94
C ARG A 325 22.06 -28.49 4.03
N MET A 326 22.18 -29.21 2.92
CA MET A 326 23.37 -29.12 2.06
C MET A 326 23.48 -27.81 1.26
N PHE A 327 22.40 -27.01 1.14
CA PHE A 327 22.53 -25.65 0.61
C PHE A 327 23.30 -24.76 1.57
N VAL A 328 23.04 -24.91 2.87
CA VAL A 328 23.62 -24.09 3.93
C VAL A 328 25.00 -24.61 4.34
N TYR A 329 25.13 -25.92 4.53
CA TYR A 329 26.33 -26.60 5.02
C TYR A 329 26.73 -27.74 4.09
N PRO A 330 27.23 -27.44 2.87
CA PRO A 330 27.65 -28.46 1.92
C PRO A 330 28.83 -29.27 2.46
N ARG A 331 28.84 -30.57 2.15
CA ARG A 331 30.03 -31.41 2.35
C ARG A 331 31.12 -31.08 1.34
N GLN A 332 30.73 -30.77 0.10
CA GLN A 332 31.59 -30.41 -1.02
C GLN A 332 30.83 -29.46 -1.95
N LYS A 333 31.55 -28.51 -2.55
CA LYS A 333 31.01 -27.54 -3.51
C LYS A 333 31.40 -27.93 -4.93
N ASN A 334 30.71 -28.93 -5.47
CA ASN A 334 31.00 -29.48 -6.80
C ASN A 334 29.83 -29.25 -7.75
N GLY A 335 30.15 -28.88 -8.99
CA GLY A 335 29.19 -28.66 -10.06
C GLY A 335 28.81 -27.18 -10.24
N LYS A 336 28.20 -26.90 -11.38
CA LYS A 336 27.92 -25.53 -11.85
C LYS A 336 26.95 -24.71 -10.97
N CYS A 337 26.15 -25.35 -10.12
CA CYS A 337 25.24 -24.63 -9.24
C CYS A 337 25.96 -23.85 -8.13
N TRP A 338 27.23 -24.19 -7.85
CA TRP A 338 28.05 -23.50 -6.86
C TRP A 338 28.59 -22.15 -7.34
N ASP A 339 28.37 -21.80 -8.60
CA ASP A 339 28.54 -20.41 -9.04
C ASP A 339 27.45 -19.50 -8.42
N TYR A 340 26.38 -20.11 -7.89
CA TYR A 340 25.30 -19.49 -7.12
C TYR A 340 25.38 -19.94 -5.65
N ASP A 341 26.56 -19.84 -5.05
CA ASP A 341 26.83 -20.32 -3.69
C ASP A 341 26.05 -19.56 -2.62
N MET A 342 25.05 -20.22 -2.06
CA MET A 342 24.25 -19.66 -0.97
C MET A 342 24.60 -20.25 0.41
N SER A 343 25.77 -20.88 0.58
CA SER A 343 26.13 -21.51 1.86
C SER A 343 26.42 -20.49 2.97
N GLN A 344 26.47 -20.98 4.22
CA GLN A 344 26.71 -20.16 5.40
C GLN A 344 27.99 -19.32 5.26
N GLY A 345 27.84 -18.01 5.45
CA GLY A 345 28.94 -17.05 5.42
C GLY A 345 29.43 -16.71 4.01
N THR A 346 28.78 -17.20 2.95
CA THR A 346 29.12 -16.76 1.59
C THR A 346 28.86 -15.27 1.43
N VAL A 347 29.80 -14.59 0.78
CA VAL A 347 29.65 -13.19 0.36
C VAL A 347 29.42 -13.19 -1.15
N ALA A 348 28.36 -12.54 -1.60
CA ALA A 348 28.03 -12.41 -3.01
C ALA A 348 27.63 -10.98 -3.34
N GLY A 349 28.16 -10.45 -4.44
CA GLY A 349 27.91 -9.08 -4.85
C GLY A 349 29.00 -8.53 -5.73
N ASN A 350 28.76 -7.35 -6.30
CA ASN A 350 29.69 -6.70 -7.23
C ASN A 350 30.15 -7.65 -8.35
N THR A 351 29.22 -8.44 -8.89
CA THR A 351 29.53 -9.58 -9.77
C THR A 351 28.48 -9.79 -10.85
N ILE A 352 28.89 -10.46 -11.92
CA ILE A 352 28.02 -10.94 -13.00
C ILE A 352 28.17 -12.46 -13.08
N LEU A 353 27.05 -13.16 -12.94
CA LEU A 353 26.98 -14.61 -12.97
C LEU A 353 26.28 -15.08 -14.25
N GLU A 354 26.99 -15.84 -15.08
CA GLU A 354 26.51 -16.24 -16.42
C GLU A 354 26.32 -17.76 -16.57
N THR A 355 26.53 -18.52 -15.50
CA THR A 355 26.55 -19.98 -15.56
C THR A 355 25.16 -20.57 -15.86
N PRO A 356 24.96 -21.27 -16.99
CA PRO A 356 23.65 -21.74 -17.39
C PRO A 356 23.17 -22.91 -16.52
N ILE A 357 22.00 -22.76 -15.88
CA ILE A 357 21.32 -23.80 -15.09
C ILE A 357 19.99 -24.18 -15.75
N GLY A 358 19.67 -25.47 -15.80
CA GLY A 358 18.43 -25.97 -16.42
C GLY A 358 18.38 -25.83 -17.95
N GLY A 359 19.54 -25.71 -18.61
CA GLY A 359 19.64 -25.59 -20.07
C GLY A 359 19.22 -24.22 -20.63
N LYS A 360 19.15 -23.19 -19.77
CA LYS A 360 18.85 -21.82 -20.17
C LYS A 360 20.07 -20.94 -19.90
N ASP A 361 20.40 -20.11 -20.86
CA ASP A 361 21.35 -19.02 -20.65
C ASP A 361 20.82 -18.10 -19.54
N THR A 362 21.74 -17.53 -18.78
CA THR A 362 21.44 -16.69 -17.63
C THR A 362 22.51 -15.61 -17.57
N ARG A 363 22.11 -14.39 -17.22
CA ARG A 363 23.01 -13.32 -16.82
C ARG A 363 22.36 -12.62 -15.64
N ILE A 364 22.96 -12.77 -14.47
CA ILE A 364 22.51 -12.15 -13.22
C ILE A 364 23.60 -11.19 -12.76
N GLU A 365 23.25 -9.93 -12.58
CA GLU A 365 24.16 -8.88 -12.15
C GLU A 365 23.77 -8.40 -10.75
N LEU A 366 24.67 -8.59 -9.78
CA LEU A 366 24.51 -8.07 -8.42
C LEU A 366 25.42 -6.85 -8.24
N LYS A 367 24.82 -5.69 -7.99
CA LYS A 367 25.53 -4.43 -7.75
C LYS A 367 25.83 -4.19 -6.28
N LYS A 368 25.09 -4.80 -5.37
CA LYS A 368 25.35 -4.71 -3.93
C LYS A 368 25.98 -6.00 -3.41
N GLU A 369 26.59 -5.90 -2.24
CA GLU A 369 27.18 -7.03 -1.53
C GLU A 369 26.23 -7.55 -0.44
N TYR A 370 26.11 -8.88 -0.39
CA TYR A 370 25.24 -9.61 0.51
C TYR A 370 26.06 -10.69 1.23
N VAL A 371 25.77 -10.88 2.51
CA VAL A 371 26.35 -11.97 3.32
C VAL A 371 25.26 -12.97 3.67
N PHE A 372 25.47 -14.22 3.28
CA PHE A 372 24.52 -15.31 3.45
C PHE A 372 24.62 -15.88 4.86
N ASN A 373 23.96 -15.20 5.81
CA ASN A 373 23.88 -15.62 7.19
C ASN A 373 22.55 -16.35 7.44
N TRP A 374 22.59 -17.68 7.45
CA TRP A 374 21.42 -18.50 7.74
C TRP A 374 21.16 -18.59 9.24
N ASN A 375 19.89 -18.58 9.58
CA ASN A 375 19.35 -18.89 10.89
C ASN A 375 18.76 -20.31 10.86
N GLU A 376 19.11 -21.15 11.83
CA GLU A 376 18.61 -22.53 11.95
C GLU A 376 17.60 -22.59 13.10
N ILE A 377 16.35 -22.95 12.81
CA ILE A 377 15.30 -23.16 13.80
C ILE A 377 14.56 -24.46 13.48
N GLY A 378 14.61 -25.42 14.40
CA GLY A 378 14.07 -26.76 14.18
C GLY A 378 14.79 -27.46 13.02
N GLU A 379 14.02 -27.98 12.05
CA GLU A 379 14.56 -28.63 10.84
C GLU A 379 14.72 -27.66 9.65
N TYR A 380 14.54 -26.36 9.87
CA TYR A 380 14.51 -25.35 8.82
C TYR A 380 15.67 -24.37 8.93
N TYR A 381 16.07 -23.88 7.76
CA TYR A 381 17.07 -22.84 7.58
C TYR A 381 16.42 -21.64 6.90
N PHE A 382 16.65 -20.46 7.47
CA PHE A 382 16.08 -19.21 7.04
C PHE A 382 17.19 -18.22 6.70
N LEU A 383 17.02 -17.47 5.62
CA LEU A 383 17.94 -16.43 5.19
C LEU A 383 17.17 -15.15 4.96
N LYS A 384 17.74 -14.04 5.43
CA LYS A 384 17.28 -12.69 5.16
C LYS A 384 18.39 -11.90 4.48
N LEU A 385 18.08 -11.35 3.31
CA LEU A 385 18.92 -10.40 2.61
C LEU A 385 18.15 -9.09 2.45
N GLN A 386 18.81 -7.96 2.70
CA GLN A 386 18.19 -6.63 2.66
C GLN A 386 18.97 -5.74 1.70
N ALA A 387 18.24 -5.00 0.86
CA ALA A 387 18.76 -4.02 -0.07
C ALA A 387 18.11 -2.67 0.19
N GLN A 388 18.93 -1.63 0.34
CA GLN A 388 18.47 -0.25 0.55
C GLN A 388 18.71 0.60 -0.68
N LYS A 389 17.78 1.47 -1.04
CA LYS A 389 18.02 2.45 -2.10
C LYS A 389 19.22 3.32 -1.71
N GLN A 390 20.26 3.32 -2.55
CA GLN A 390 21.40 4.24 -2.36
C GLN A 390 20.90 5.65 -2.66
N ASN A 391 21.20 6.59 -1.78
CA ASN A 391 20.98 8.00 -2.10
C ASN A 391 22.05 8.37 -3.14
N GLU A 392 21.65 8.92 -4.29
CA GLU A 392 22.60 9.47 -5.27
C GLU A 392 23.35 10.65 -4.63
N LEU A 393 24.49 10.34 -4.02
CA LEU A 393 25.50 11.27 -3.57
C LEU A 393 26.87 10.65 -3.89
N GLU A 394 27.20 10.61 -5.18
CA GLU A 394 28.59 10.66 -5.67
C GLU A 394 28.69 11.55 -6.90
#